data_AF-A0A9P4X0B5-F1
#
_entry.id   AF-A0A9P4X0B5-F1
#
_cell.length_a   1.000
_cell.length_b   1.000
_cell.length_c   1.000
_cell.angle_alpha   90.00
_cell.angle_beta   90.00
_cell.angle_gamma   90.00
#
_symmetry.space_group_name_H-M   'P 1'
#
loop_
_entity.id
_entity.type
_entity.pdbx_description
1 polymer ?
#
loop_
_entity_poly.entity_id
_entity_poly.type
_entity_poly.pdbx_seq_one_letter_code
_entity_poly.pdbx_strand_id
1 'polypeptide(L)'
;MLLKTLLRTALAAVTISAQPINGTKNTYVGPDNGHLVIVGGNLKSDSIWQRIIDLAGGPDAPLVVIPTAGGEPTYSSNFSSAISLRRLGAKSVTVLHTYDPAVADTDEFIAPLLGAKGVFYGGGRQWRLVDAYAGTKTERAVQAVLDRGGVVSGSSAGASIQGSFLTRGDTENNQVMIGDHTVGFGYLKNTAIDQHFLVRNRQFDLFDILKVYPELLGIAIDEDTALVVSKNDAEVFGSTYAAFYDGGFWSREGSELKNLPPPDSRFYFLKAGDRYDLGLRKVVEAVTIAERSEL
;
A
#
# COMPACT_ATOMS: atom_id res chain seq x y z
N MET A 1 71.18 47.84 6.72
CA MET A 1 70.53 46.53 6.88
C MET A 1 69.16 46.77 7.51
N LEU A 2 68.09 46.72 6.72
CA LEU A 2 66.75 46.20 7.08
C LEU A 2 65.73 46.67 6.02
N LEU A 3 65.29 45.69 5.25
CA LEU A 3 64.24 45.71 4.24
C LEU A 3 62.88 45.91 4.94
N LYS A 4 62.07 46.91 4.57
CA LYS A 4 60.66 46.99 4.99
C LYS A 4 59.77 46.80 3.77
N THR A 5 59.34 45.55 3.61
CA THR A 5 58.43 45.04 2.59
C THR A 5 57.01 45.58 2.81
N LEU A 6 56.40 46.17 1.77
CA LEU A 6 54.98 46.50 1.76
C LEU A 6 54.15 45.20 1.66
N LEU A 7 53.34 44.91 2.68
CA LEU A 7 52.35 43.84 2.65
C LEU A 7 51.04 44.39 2.06
N ARG A 8 50.69 43.97 0.83
CA ARG A 8 49.36 44.20 0.25
C ARG A 8 48.41 43.12 0.79
N THR A 9 47.46 43.49 1.65
CA THR A 9 46.36 42.61 2.05
C THR A 9 45.29 42.61 0.95
N ALA A 10 45.21 41.51 0.19
CA ALA A 10 44.09 41.26 -0.71
C ALA A 10 42.90 40.72 0.10
N LEU A 11 41.79 41.45 0.09
CA LEU A 11 40.53 41.00 0.69
C LEU A 11 39.84 40.07 -0.32
N ALA A 12 39.93 38.76 -0.12
CA ALA A 12 39.17 37.80 -0.91
C ALA A 12 37.72 37.78 -0.41
N ALA A 13 36.81 38.35 -1.19
CA ALA A 13 35.38 38.22 -0.94
C ALA A 13 34.95 36.77 -1.22
N VAL A 14 34.69 36.01 -0.17
CA VAL A 14 34.06 34.69 -0.27
C VAL A 14 32.58 34.92 -0.54
N THR A 15 32.17 34.84 -1.79
CA THR A 15 30.76 34.74 -2.15
C THR A 15 30.26 33.36 -1.77
N ILE A 16 29.54 33.26 -0.65
CA ILE A 16 28.76 32.07 -0.30
C ILE A 16 27.59 32.01 -1.29
N SER A 17 27.76 31.24 -2.37
CA SER A 17 26.66 30.77 -3.18
C SER A 17 25.83 29.83 -2.31
N ALA A 18 24.75 30.32 -1.71
CA ALA A 18 23.70 29.46 -1.18
C ALA A 18 23.10 28.67 -2.34
N GLN A 19 23.58 27.44 -2.52
CA GLN A 19 22.91 26.46 -3.38
C GLN A 19 21.52 26.22 -2.77
N PRO A 20 20.44 26.18 -3.57
CA PRO A 20 19.15 25.79 -3.05
C PRO A 20 19.30 24.39 -2.44
N ILE A 21 18.95 24.28 -1.16
CA ILE A 21 18.82 22.98 -0.49
C ILE A 21 17.73 22.27 -1.28
N ASN A 22 18.12 21.33 -2.14
CA ASN A 22 17.19 20.43 -2.79
C ASN A 22 16.33 19.83 -1.68
N GLY A 23 15.08 20.24 -1.61
CA GLY A 23 14.12 19.68 -0.68
C GLY A 23 14.13 18.17 -0.89
N THR A 24 14.63 17.44 0.10
CA THR A 24 14.39 16.01 0.18
C THR A 24 12.88 15.87 0.23
N LYS A 25 12.24 15.54 -0.90
CA LYS A 25 10.86 15.05 -0.88
C LYS A 25 10.89 13.91 0.12
N ASN A 26 10.30 14.09 1.29
CA ASN A 26 10.07 12.98 2.21
C ASN A 26 9.18 12.01 1.44
N THR A 27 9.78 10.99 0.83
CA THR A 27 9.04 9.95 0.14
C THR A 27 8.51 9.03 1.21
N TYR A 28 7.21 9.12 1.49
CA TYR A 28 6.54 8.18 2.36
C TYR A 28 6.55 6.78 1.75
N VAL A 29 6.49 5.75 2.59
CA VAL A 29 6.33 4.35 2.15
C VAL A 29 4.96 4.15 1.53
N GLY A 30 3.89 4.63 2.19
CA GLY A 30 2.56 4.71 1.59
C GLY A 30 2.41 5.89 0.64
N PRO A 31 1.17 6.21 0.23
CA PRO A 31 0.93 7.22 -0.76
C PRO A 31 1.18 8.62 -0.18
N ASP A 32 1.68 9.54 -1.02
CA ASP A 32 2.00 10.91 -0.59
C ASP A 32 0.72 11.71 -0.24
N ASN A 33 -0.39 11.40 -0.93
CA ASN A 33 -1.74 11.90 -0.70
C ASN A 33 -2.75 10.74 -0.72
N GLY A 34 -3.92 10.94 -0.14
CA GLY A 34 -5.00 9.96 -0.17
C GLY A 34 -4.72 8.74 0.70
N HIS A 35 -5.38 7.63 0.35
CA HIS A 35 -5.45 6.45 1.20
C HIS A 35 -5.32 5.13 0.42
N LEU A 36 -4.72 4.13 1.06
CA LEU A 36 -4.86 2.74 0.65
C LEU A 36 -5.79 2.00 1.62
N VAL A 37 -6.61 1.09 1.10
CA VAL A 37 -7.33 0.09 1.91
C VAL A 37 -7.03 -1.30 1.34
N ILE A 38 -6.10 -1.98 1.99
CA ILE A 38 -5.49 -3.22 1.51
C ILE A 38 -6.12 -4.40 2.25
N VAL A 39 -6.99 -5.16 1.61
CA VAL A 39 -7.84 -6.17 2.28
C VAL A 39 -7.33 -7.59 2.00
N GLY A 40 -7.09 -8.35 3.06
CA GLY A 40 -6.47 -9.68 2.97
C GLY A 40 -7.29 -10.74 2.25
N GLY A 41 -8.55 -10.48 1.91
CA GLY A 41 -9.39 -11.39 1.13
C GLY A 41 -10.76 -11.63 1.75
N ASN A 42 -11.65 -12.28 0.99
CA ASN A 42 -12.98 -12.71 1.48
C ASN A 42 -13.72 -11.63 2.28
N LEU A 43 -13.70 -10.40 1.75
CA LEU A 43 -14.23 -9.22 2.41
C LEU A 43 -15.76 -9.33 2.58
N LYS A 44 -16.21 -9.32 3.84
CA LYS A 44 -17.62 -9.46 4.25
C LYS A 44 -18.09 -8.30 5.12
N SER A 45 -17.18 -7.70 5.88
CA SER A 45 -17.49 -6.64 6.83
C SER A 45 -17.94 -5.36 6.15
N ASP A 46 -19.16 -4.93 6.49
CA ASP A 46 -19.73 -3.66 6.03
C ASP A 46 -18.90 -2.46 6.50
N SER A 47 -18.23 -2.56 7.66
CA SER A 47 -17.36 -1.51 8.20
C SER A 47 -16.18 -1.19 7.29
N ILE A 48 -15.58 -2.18 6.62
CA ILE A 48 -14.46 -1.96 5.69
C ILE A 48 -14.96 -1.30 4.41
N TRP A 49 -16.11 -1.76 3.89
CA TRP A 49 -16.74 -1.12 2.73
C TRP A 49 -17.13 0.33 3.02
N GLN A 50 -17.71 0.59 4.19
CA GLN A 50 -18.05 1.93 4.63
C GLN A 50 -16.79 2.80 4.75
N ARG A 51 -15.71 2.27 5.32
CA ARG A 51 -14.41 2.95 5.39
C ARG A 51 -13.90 3.36 4.01
N ILE A 52 -14.06 2.51 2.98
CA ILE A 52 -13.71 2.85 1.59
C ILE A 52 -14.56 4.01 1.08
N ILE A 53 -15.88 3.97 1.30
CA ILE A 53 -16.80 5.05 0.87
C ILE A 53 -16.44 6.37 1.56
N ASP A 54 -16.20 6.34 2.88
CA ASP A 54 -15.87 7.52 3.66
C ASP A 54 -14.55 8.15 3.19
N LEU A 55 -13.52 7.33 2.96
CA LEU A 55 -12.21 7.78 2.46
C LEU A 55 -12.26 8.27 1.00
N ALA A 56 -13.25 7.83 0.21
CA ALA A 56 -13.51 8.39 -1.11
C ALA A 56 -14.20 9.78 -1.04
N GLY A 57 -14.68 10.21 0.13
CA GLY A 57 -15.41 11.47 0.29
C GLY A 57 -16.93 11.30 0.43
N GLY A 58 -17.39 10.09 0.76
CA GLY A 58 -18.78 9.80 1.07
C GLY A 58 -19.60 9.23 -0.10
N PRO A 59 -20.93 9.07 0.07
CA PRO A 59 -21.78 8.30 -0.84
C PRO A 59 -21.91 8.89 -2.26
N ASP A 60 -21.67 10.19 -2.43
CA ASP A 60 -21.73 10.87 -3.73
C ASP A 60 -20.41 10.80 -4.51
N ALA A 61 -19.34 10.29 -3.90
CA ALA A 61 -18.03 10.15 -4.52
C ALA A 61 -18.05 9.13 -5.67
N PRO A 62 -17.51 9.45 -6.86
CA PRO A 62 -17.40 8.49 -7.96
C PRO A 62 -16.41 7.37 -7.63
N LEU A 63 -16.88 6.13 -7.65
CA LEU A 63 -16.08 4.93 -7.39
C LEU A 63 -15.95 4.08 -8.66
N VAL A 64 -14.76 3.53 -8.89
CA VAL A 64 -14.49 2.58 -9.97
C VAL A 64 -14.10 1.22 -9.40
N VAL A 65 -14.72 0.16 -9.88
CA VAL A 65 -14.42 -1.22 -9.53
C VAL A 65 -13.74 -1.90 -10.70
N ILE A 66 -12.55 -2.46 -10.46
CA ILE A 66 -11.73 -3.15 -11.47
C ILE A 66 -11.68 -4.64 -11.12
N PRO A 67 -12.51 -5.48 -11.76
CA PRO A 67 -12.63 -6.91 -11.43
C PRO A 67 -11.63 -7.81 -12.18
N THR A 68 -10.75 -7.22 -13.00
CA THR A 68 -9.87 -7.88 -13.98
C THR A 68 -9.03 -9.04 -13.45
N ALA A 69 -8.67 -9.04 -12.16
CA ALA A 69 -7.99 -10.18 -11.56
C ALA A 69 -8.82 -11.48 -11.66
N GLY A 70 -10.14 -11.40 -11.69
CA GLY A 70 -11.03 -12.57 -11.59
C GLY A 70 -10.92 -13.55 -12.76
N GLY A 71 -10.58 -13.11 -13.97
CA GLY A 71 -10.39 -13.98 -15.13
C GLY A 71 -11.62 -14.24 -15.98
N GLU A 72 -12.75 -13.60 -15.69
CA GLU A 72 -13.95 -13.70 -16.56
C GLU A 72 -13.74 -12.87 -17.83
N PRO A 73 -14.25 -13.31 -19.00
CA PRO A 73 -14.11 -12.57 -20.25
C PRO A 73 -14.75 -11.18 -20.23
N THR A 74 -15.83 -11.01 -19.44
CA THR A 74 -16.55 -9.74 -19.29
C THR A 74 -17.11 -9.64 -17.88
N TYR A 75 -17.39 -8.41 -17.44
CA TYR A 75 -18.00 -8.13 -16.15
C TYR A 75 -19.19 -7.21 -16.30
N SER A 76 -20.29 -7.54 -15.63
CA SER A 76 -21.46 -6.66 -15.58
C SER A 76 -21.26 -5.52 -14.58
N SER A 77 -22.10 -4.49 -14.68
CA SER A 77 -22.20 -3.42 -13.68
C SER A 77 -22.55 -3.93 -12.28
N ASN A 78 -23.07 -5.17 -12.17
CA ASN A 78 -23.49 -5.84 -10.94
C ASN A 78 -22.43 -6.82 -10.42
N PHE A 79 -21.16 -6.63 -10.74
CA PHE A 79 -20.08 -7.34 -10.06
C PHE A 79 -20.20 -7.18 -8.53
N SER A 80 -19.88 -8.23 -7.77
CA SER A 80 -20.20 -8.35 -6.34
C SER A 80 -19.69 -7.17 -5.51
N SER A 81 -18.46 -6.70 -5.74
CA SER A 81 -17.91 -5.52 -5.05
C SER A 81 -18.68 -4.24 -5.35
N ALA A 82 -19.17 -4.08 -6.59
CA ALA A 82 -20.01 -2.94 -6.95
C ALA A 82 -21.39 -3.01 -6.29
N ILE A 83 -21.96 -4.21 -6.13
CA ILE A 83 -23.19 -4.42 -5.36
C ILE A 83 -22.97 -4.02 -3.90
N SER A 84 -21.89 -4.48 -3.26
CA SER A 84 -21.60 -4.18 -1.86
C SER A 84 -21.47 -2.68 -1.60
N LEU A 85 -20.76 -1.95 -2.47
CA LEU A 85 -20.64 -0.49 -2.38
C LEU A 85 -22.00 0.20 -2.51
N ARG A 86 -22.81 -0.17 -3.51
CA ARG A 86 -24.15 0.42 -3.72
C ARG A 86 -25.11 0.10 -2.58
N ARG A 87 -25.07 -1.12 -2.05
CA ARG A 87 -25.87 -1.54 -0.88
C ARG A 87 -25.58 -0.66 0.34
N LEU A 88 -24.35 -0.16 0.47
CA LEU A 88 -23.92 0.72 1.56
C LEU A 88 -24.01 2.21 1.20
N GLY A 89 -24.73 2.56 0.14
CA GLY A 89 -25.11 3.95 -0.16
C GLY A 89 -24.25 4.67 -1.18
N ALA A 90 -23.21 4.04 -1.75
CA ALA A 90 -22.48 4.63 -2.87
C ALA A 90 -23.40 4.80 -4.10
N LYS A 91 -23.57 6.04 -4.56
CA LYS A 91 -24.51 6.38 -5.63
C LYS A 91 -23.90 6.28 -7.03
N SER A 92 -22.58 6.42 -7.15
CA SER A 92 -21.85 6.38 -8.41
C SER A 92 -20.77 5.30 -8.36
N VAL A 93 -21.06 4.16 -8.98
CA VAL A 93 -20.14 3.02 -9.06
C VAL A 93 -20.08 2.50 -10.48
N THR A 94 -18.90 2.57 -11.09
CA THR A 94 -18.62 2.09 -12.45
C THR A 94 -17.76 0.84 -12.38
N VAL A 95 -18.12 -0.21 -13.15
CA VAL A 95 -17.26 -1.38 -13.33
C VAL A 95 -16.44 -1.16 -14.60
N LEU A 96 -15.11 -1.20 -14.48
CA LEU A 96 -14.17 -0.92 -15.57
C LEU A 96 -13.25 -2.13 -15.78
N HIS A 97 -13.24 -2.66 -17.01
CA HIS A 97 -12.51 -3.89 -17.31
C HIS A 97 -12.08 -3.97 -18.78
N THR A 98 -10.84 -4.42 -18.99
CA THR A 98 -10.29 -4.94 -20.25
C THR A 98 -9.07 -5.80 -19.90
N TYR A 99 -8.74 -6.78 -20.75
CA TYR A 99 -7.44 -7.47 -20.73
C TYR A 99 -6.49 -6.94 -21.79
N ASP A 100 -6.96 -6.12 -22.72
CA ASP A 100 -6.15 -5.56 -23.79
C ASP A 100 -5.43 -4.29 -23.31
N PRO A 101 -4.09 -4.29 -23.23
CA PRO A 101 -3.32 -3.13 -22.80
C PRO A 101 -3.46 -1.94 -23.74
N ALA A 102 -3.69 -2.18 -25.04
CA ALA A 102 -3.92 -1.12 -26.01
C ALA A 102 -5.23 -0.39 -25.72
N VAL A 103 -6.28 -1.12 -25.31
CA VAL A 103 -7.53 -0.51 -24.84
C VAL A 103 -7.31 0.23 -23.52
N ALA A 104 -6.57 -0.37 -22.59
CA ALA A 104 -6.26 0.25 -21.29
C ALA A 104 -5.43 1.55 -21.37
N ASP A 105 -4.77 1.79 -22.50
CA ASP A 105 -3.97 3.00 -22.76
C ASP A 105 -4.74 4.08 -23.55
N THR A 106 -6.04 3.91 -23.78
CA THR A 106 -6.90 4.90 -24.46
C THR A 106 -7.50 5.94 -23.50
N ASP A 107 -7.81 7.13 -24.01
CA ASP A 107 -8.47 8.18 -23.22
C ASP A 107 -9.93 7.82 -22.92
N GLU A 108 -10.57 7.11 -23.84
CA GLU A 108 -11.93 6.60 -23.72
C GLU A 108 -12.06 5.62 -22.55
N PHE A 109 -11.11 4.68 -22.43
CA PHE A 109 -11.14 3.67 -21.37
C PHE A 109 -10.91 4.28 -19.98
N ILE A 110 -9.98 5.23 -19.87
CA ILE A 110 -9.67 5.86 -18.56
C ILE A 110 -10.68 6.93 -18.15
N ALA A 111 -11.62 7.33 -19.01
CA ALA A 111 -12.54 8.44 -18.73
C ALA A 111 -13.24 8.33 -17.35
N PRO A 112 -13.70 7.15 -16.88
CA PRO A 112 -14.26 7.00 -15.53
C PRO A 112 -13.26 7.27 -14.39
N LEU A 113 -11.96 7.06 -14.62
CA LEU A 113 -10.90 7.24 -13.61
C LEU A 113 -10.47 8.71 -13.43
N LEU A 114 -10.70 9.55 -14.44
CA LEU A 114 -10.31 10.97 -14.40
C LEU A 114 -11.04 11.74 -13.30
N GLY A 115 -12.31 11.42 -13.05
CA GLY A 115 -13.14 11.98 -11.98
C GLY A 115 -13.25 11.10 -10.75
N ALA A 116 -12.69 9.89 -10.76
CA ALA A 116 -12.81 8.95 -9.66
C ALA A 116 -12.18 9.48 -8.38
N LYS A 117 -12.85 9.19 -7.26
CA LYS A 117 -12.42 9.46 -5.89
C LYS A 117 -12.10 8.19 -5.11
N GLY A 118 -12.52 7.04 -5.62
CA GLY A 118 -11.94 5.79 -5.17
C GLY A 118 -11.93 4.70 -6.24
N VAL A 119 -10.98 3.78 -6.09
CA VAL A 119 -10.82 2.59 -6.93
C VAL A 119 -10.83 1.36 -6.03
N PHE A 120 -11.53 0.31 -6.44
CA PHE A 120 -11.50 -1.01 -5.79
C PHE A 120 -11.06 -2.09 -6.79
N TYR A 121 -9.94 -2.75 -6.51
CA TYR A 121 -9.48 -3.93 -7.24
C TYR A 121 -10.10 -5.21 -6.67
N GLY A 122 -10.76 -5.99 -7.52
CA GLY A 122 -11.30 -7.30 -7.19
C GLY A 122 -10.22 -8.36 -6.95
N GLY A 123 -10.64 -9.51 -6.41
CA GLY A 123 -9.78 -10.69 -6.21
C GLY A 123 -9.60 -11.53 -7.47
N GLY A 124 -8.70 -12.52 -7.41
CA GLY A 124 -8.39 -13.44 -8.51
C GLY A 124 -6.89 -13.68 -8.66
N ARG A 125 -6.34 -13.37 -9.84
CA ARG A 125 -4.92 -13.48 -10.18
C ARG A 125 -4.34 -12.09 -10.43
N GLN A 126 -3.47 -11.63 -9.55
CA GLN A 126 -2.89 -10.28 -9.57
C GLN A 126 -2.01 -10.01 -10.78
N TRP A 127 -1.37 -11.03 -11.38
CA TRP A 127 -0.62 -10.88 -12.63
C TRP A 127 -1.49 -10.38 -13.80
N ARG A 128 -2.80 -10.71 -13.82
CA ARG A 128 -3.73 -10.19 -14.84
C ARG A 128 -3.91 -8.67 -14.78
N LEU A 129 -3.74 -8.08 -13.59
CA LEU A 129 -3.76 -6.63 -13.44
C LEU A 129 -2.49 -6.02 -14.02
N VAL A 130 -1.33 -6.67 -13.83
CA VAL A 130 -0.07 -6.26 -14.44
C VAL A 130 -0.17 -6.31 -15.96
N ASP A 131 -0.54 -7.47 -16.51
CA ASP A 131 -0.67 -7.66 -17.96
C ASP A 131 -1.59 -6.61 -18.59
N ALA A 132 -2.74 -6.35 -17.98
CA ALA A 132 -3.73 -5.44 -18.53
C ALA A 132 -3.36 -3.95 -18.38
N TYR A 133 -2.69 -3.56 -17.30
CA TYR A 133 -2.64 -2.14 -16.90
C TYR A 133 -1.25 -1.58 -16.65
N ALA A 134 -0.22 -2.39 -16.40
CA ALA A 134 1.12 -1.86 -16.13
C ALA A 134 1.66 -1.05 -17.31
N GLY A 135 2.20 0.13 -17.02
CA GLY A 135 2.72 1.06 -18.03
C GLY A 135 1.66 1.81 -18.84
N THR A 136 0.37 1.52 -18.65
CA THR A 136 -0.73 2.15 -19.41
C THR A 136 -1.23 3.45 -18.75
N LYS A 137 -2.07 4.20 -19.45
CA LYS A 137 -2.80 5.34 -18.90
C LYS A 137 -3.70 4.92 -17.74
N THR A 138 -4.18 3.68 -17.71
CA THR A 138 -5.01 3.18 -16.61
C THR A 138 -4.25 3.21 -15.28
N GLU A 139 -3.03 2.65 -15.22
CA GLU A 139 -2.20 2.69 -14.00
C GLU A 139 -1.92 4.13 -13.56
N ARG A 140 -1.53 5.01 -14.50
CA ARG A 140 -1.31 6.44 -14.22
C ARG A 140 -2.58 7.14 -13.72
N ALA A 141 -3.74 6.82 -14.28
CA ALA A 141 -5.02 7.42 -13.88
C ALA A 141 -5.44 6.95 -12.48
N VAL A 142 -5.18 5.70 -12.10
CA VAL A 142 -5.39 5.20 -10.74
C VAL A 142 -4.43 5.87 -9.75
N GLN A 143 -3.14 6.01 -10.09
CA GLN A 143 -2.21 6.78 -9.26
C GLN A 143 -2.71 8.23 -9.06
N ALA A 144 -3.23 8.86 -10.10
CA ALA A 144 -3.80 10.20 -10.01
C ALA A 144 -5.03 10.27 -9.06
N VAL A 145 -5.73 9.17 -8.77
CA VAL A 145 -6.77 9.14 -7.74
C VAL A 145 -6.16 9.40 -6.36
N LEU A 146 -5.02 8.77 -6.03
CA LEU A 146 -4.27 9.00 -4.79
C LEU A 146 -3.75 10.44 -4.74
N ASP A 147 -3.17 10.92 -5.82
CA ASP A 147 -2.60 12.28 -5.90
C ASP A 147 -3.68 13.36 -5.62
N ARG A 148 -4.94 13.08 -5.97
CA ARG A 148 -6.11 13.94 -5.69
C ARG A 148 -6.73 13.72 -4.30
N GLY A 149 -6.10 12.93 -3.45
CA GLY A 149 -6.55 12.63 -2.09
C GLY A 149 -7.64 11.57 -1.99
N GLY A 150 -7.87 10.78 -3.05
CA GLY A 150 -8.83 9.68 -3.06
C GLY A 150 -8.30 8.40 -2.41
N VAL A 151 -9.04 7.30 -2.60
CA VAL A 151 -8.69 5.99 -2.04
C VAL A 151 -8.45 4.95 -3.14
N VAL A 152 -7.36 4.19 -3.03
CA VAL A 152 -7.17 2.95 -3.80
C VAL A 152 -7.31 1.79 -2.83
N SER A 153 -8.15 0.83 -3.19
CA SER A 153 -8.51 -0.28 -2.34
C SER A 153 -8.53 -1.58 -3.13
N GLY A 154 -8.48 -2.70 -2.44
CA GLY A 154 -8.61 -3.99 -3.12
C GLY A 154 -8.51 -5.17 -2.17
N SER A 155 -9.04 -6.30 -2.62
CA SER A 155 -9.11 -7.52 -1.83
C SER A 155 -8.41 -8.69 -2.52
N SER A 156 -7.69 -9.52 -1.76
CA SER A 156 -6.94 -10.67 -2.29
C SER A 156 -5.92 -10.21 -3.34
N ALA A 157 -6.04 -10.62 -4.61
CA ALA A 157 -5.20 -10.10 -5.69
C ALA A 157 -5.12 -8.56 -5.73
N GLY A 158 -6.24 -7.89 -5.46
CA GLY A 158 -6.32 -6.42 -5.36
C GLY A 158 -5.61 -5.82 -4.15
N ALA A 159 -5.25 -6.63 -3.15
CA ALA A 159 -4.34 -6.22 -2.08
C ALA A 159 -2.88 -6.34 -2.52
N SER A 160 -2.49 -7.52 -3.05
CA SER A 160 -1.10 -7.78 -3.45
C SER A 160 -0.59 -6.83 -4.54
N ILE A 161 -1.45 -6.43 -5.49
CA ILE A 161 -1.06 -5.51 -6.57
C ILE A 161 -0.63 -4.12 -6.09
N GLN A 162 -1.03 -3.72 -4.88
CA GLN A 162 -0.72 -2.38 -4.35
C GLN A 162 0.72 -2.26 -3.82
N GLY A 163 1.39 -3.38 -3.53
CA GLY A 163 2.79 -3.40 -3.14
C GLY A 163 3.72 -3.10 -4.33
N SER A 164 4.95 -2.68 -4.04
CA SER A 164 5.98 -2.55 -5.09
C SER A 164 6.48 -3.90 -5.60
N PHE A 165 6.57 -4.89 -4.70
CA PHE A 165 6.86 -6.28 -5.06
C PHE A 165 5.55 -7.07 -5.20
N LEU A 166 5.37 -7.75 -6.33
CA LEU A 166 4.19 -8.57 -6.58
C LEU A 166 4.38 -9.98 -6.01
N THR A 167 3.95 -10.16 -4.77
CA THR A 167 3.87 -11.48 -4.14
C THR A 167 2.95 -12.41 -4.93
N ARG A 168 3.40 -13.65 -5.20
CA ARG A 168 2.64 -14.70 -5.88
C ARG A 168 2.15 -14.36 -7.30
N GLY A 169 2.88 -13.51 -8.01
CA GLY A 169 2.56 -13.10 -9.38
C GLY A 169 2.78 -14.14 -10.48
N ASP A 170 2.97 -15.42 -10.12
CA ASP A 170 3.23 -16.52 -11.06
C ASP A 170 2.03 -16.81 -11.99
N THR A 171 2.22 -17.13 -13.27
CA THR A 171 1.08 -17.42 -14.15
C THR A 171 0.48 -18.82 -13.95
N GLU A 172 1.24 -19.79 -13.43
CA GLU A 172 0.80 -21.18 -13.30
C GLU A 172 -0.07 -21.42 -12.07
N ASN A 173 0.32 -20.92 -10.89
CA ASN A 173 -0.42 -21.19 -9.64
C ASN A 173 -0.22 -20.13 -8.54
N ASN A 174 -0.97 -20.25 -7.43
CA ASN A 174 -0.94 -19.28 -6.30
C ASN A 174 0.03 -19.66 -5.16
N GLN A 175 0.88 -20.67 -5.34
CA GLN A 175 1.76 -21.20 -4.29
C GLN A 175 3.19 -20.67 -4.44
N VAL A 176 3.63 -20.41 -5.67
CA VAL A 176 4.94 -19.81 -5.95
C VAL A 176 4.97 -18.37 -5.40
N MET A 177 5.90 -18.06 -4.50
CA MET A 177 6.01 -16.73 -3.88
C MET A 177 6.65 -15.68 -4.79
N ILE A 178 7.69 -16.06 -5.52
CA ILE A 178 8.40 -15.25 -6.52
C ILE A 178 8.10 -15.87 -7.88
N GLY A 179 7.11 -15.31 -8.58
CA GLY A 179 6.67 -15.79 -9.89
C GLY A 179 7.37 -15.12 -11.07
N ASP A 180 6.81 -15.30 -12.25
CA ASP A 180 7.19 -14.61 -13.49
C ASP A 180 6.84 -13.11 -13.50
N HIS A 181 5.91 -12.67 -12.65
CA HIS A 181 5.62 -11.26 -12.38
C HIS A 181 6.01 -10.90 -10.95
N THR A 182 6.93 -9.95 -10.80
CA THR A 182 7.49 -9.55 -9.50
C THR A 182 7.31 -8.07 -9.19
N VAL A 183 6.76 -7.29 -10.11
CA VAL A 183 6.55 -5.83 -9.95
C VAL A 183 5.06 -5.56 -9.84
N GLY A 184 4.64 -4.95 -8.73
CA GLY A 184 3.28 -4.43 -8.55
C GLY A 184 3.20 -2.94 -8.87
N PHE A 185 2.03 -2.32 -8.65
CA PHE A 185 1.82 -0.89 -8.98
C PHE A 185 2.50 0.06 -7.98
N GLY A 186 3.05 -0.45 -6.87
CA GLY A 186 3.93 0.34 -6.01
C GLY A 186 3.27 1.50 -5.26
N TYR A 187 1.95 1.45 -5.05
CA TYR A 187 1.24 2.41 -4.21
C TYR A 187 1.73 2.35 -2.75
N LEU A 188 2.12 1.16 -2.29
CA LEU A 188 2.86 0.92 -1.05
C LEU A 188 4.30 0.51 -1.39
N LYS A 189 5.21 1.47 -1.31
CA LYS A 189 6.59 1.39 -1.81
C LYS A 189 7.45 0.50 -0.91
N ASN A 190 8.41 -0.22 -1.47
CA ASN A 190 9.34 -1.08 -0.73
C ASN A 190 8.65 -2.14 0.16
N THR A 191 7.56 -2.73 -0.34
CA THR A 191 6.78 -3.76 0.38
C THR A 191 6.42 -4.96 -0.48
N ALA A 192 6.22 -6.10 0.17
CA ALA A 192 5.60 -7.31 -0.38
C ALA A 192 4.36 -7.66 0.44
N ILE A 193 3.21 -7.83 -0.21
CA ILE A 193 1.92 -8.02 0.45
C ILE A 193 1.36 -9.42 0.15
N ASP A 194 1.21 -10.25 1.17
CA ASP A 194 0.49 -11.53 1.08
C ASP A 194 -0.90 -11.46 1.72
N GLN A 195 -1.78 -12.34 1.28
CA GLN A 195 -3.22 -12.30 1.55
C GLN A 195 -3.75 -13.70 1.90
N HIS A 196 -4.85 -13.75 2.65
CA HIS A 196 -5.46 -14.97 3.21
C HIS A 196 -4.51 -15.79 4.08
N PHE A 197 -3.58 -15.12 4.78
CA PHE A 197 -2.40 -15.84 5.25
C PHE A 197 -2.69 -16.81 6.41
N LEU A 198 -3.57 -16.49 7.37
CA LEU A 198 -3.87 -17.41 8.47
C LEU A 198 -4.77 -18.55 7.98
N VAL A 199 -5.87 -18.22 7.30
CA VAL A 199 -6.84 -19.22 6.82
C VAL A 199 -6.23 -20.24 5.85
N ARG A 200 -5.10 -19.90 5.20
CA ARG A 200 -4.36 -20.80 4.29
C ARG A 200 -3.03 -21.30 4.87
N ASN A 201 -2.72 -21.01 6.13
CA ASN A 201 -1.48 -21.43 6.81
C ASN A 201 -0.19 -20.98 6.10
N ARG A 202 -0.15 -19.70 5.68
CA ARG A 202 0.92 -19.07 4.86
C ARG A 202 1.79 -18.08 5.64
N GLN A 203 1.68 -18.05 6.97
CA GLN A 203 2.40 -17.10 7.82
C GLN A 203 3.93 -17.20 7.73
N PHE A 204 4.48 -18.26 7.13
CA PHE A 204 5.92 -18.40 6.91
C PHE A 204 6.35 -18.12 5.46
N ASP A 205 5.42 -18.07 4.52
CA ASP A 205 5.75 -18.04 3.09
C ASP A 205 6.45 -16.74 2.68
N LEU A 206 6.12 -15.60 3.31
CA LEU A 206 6.76 -14.31 3.01
C LEU A 206 8.27 -14.32 3.24
N PHE A 207 8.79 -15.19 4.11
CA PHE A 207 10.23 -15.33 4.28
C PHE A 207 10.94 -15.79 3.00
N ASP A 208 10.27 -16.47 2.08
CA ASP A 208 10.90 -16.87 0.81
C ASP A 208 11.19 -15.66 -0.09
N ILE A 209 10.37 -14.60 -0.01
CA ILE A 209 10.67 -13.32 -0.66
C ILE A 209 11.78 -12.60 0.11
N LEU A 210 11.66 -12.49 1.44
CA LEU A 210 12.57 -11.68 2.26
C LEU A 210 14.00 -12.25 2.34
N LYS A 211 14.19 -13.55 2.11
CA LYS A 211 15.54 -14.13 1.94
C LYS A 211 16.26 -13.61 0.69
N VAL A 212 15.51 -13.29 -0.37
CA VAL A 212 16.05 -12.79 -1.65
C VAL A 212 16.09 -11.25 -1.66
N TYR A 213 15.06 -10.62 -1.08
CA TYR A 213 14.85 -9.17 -1.04
C TYR A 213 14.70 -8.69 0.42
N PRO A 214 15.77 -8.73 1.23
CA PRO A 214 15.71 -8.42 2.66
C PRO A 214 15.40 -6.95 2.96
N GLU A 215 15.50 -6.07 1.96
CA GLU A 215 15.15 -4.65 2.07
C GLU A 215 13.64 -4.40 2.11
N LEU A 216 12.82 -5.32 1.62
CA LEU A 216 11.37 -5.18 1.60
C LEU A 216 10.79 -5.29 3.01
N LEU A 217 9.69 -4.55 3.26
CA LEU A 217 8.81 -4.83 4.40
C LEU A 217 7.78 -5.87 3.95
N GLY A 218 7.77 -7.03 4.61
CA GLY A 218 6.73 -8.03 4.39
C GLY A 218 5.48 -7.70 5.21
N ILE A 219 4.31 -7.78 4.59
CA ILE A 219 3.02 -7.56 5.23
C ILE A 219 2.08 -8.69 4.80
N ALA A 220 1.56 -9.46 5.75
CA ALA A 220 0.51 -10.45 5.47
C ALA A 220 -0.81 -10.01 6.10
N ILE A 221 -1.90 -10.04 5.34
CA ILE A 221 -3.21 -9.60 5.81
C ILE A 221 -4.19 -10.76 5.70
N ASP A 222 -4.87 -11.08 6.78
CA ASP A 222 -5.81 -12.19 6.81
C ASP A 222 -7.19 -11.79 6.24
N GLU A 223 -8.05 -12.78 6.01
CA GLU A 223 -9.40 -12.55 5.50
C GLU A 223 -10.20 -11.57 6.36
N ASP A 224 -11.05 -10.77 5.71
CA ASP A 224 -11.92 -9.78 6.34
C ASP A 224 -11.19 -8.78 7.28
N THR A 225 -9.90 -8.57 6.99
CA THR A 225 -9.03 -7.61 7.66
C THR A 225 -8.37 -6.73 6.62
N ALA A 226 -8.15 -5.46 6.95
CA ALA A 226 -7.58 -4.45 6.10
C ALA A 226 -6.41 -3.75 6.78
N LEU A 227 -5.46 -3.29 5.97
CA LEU A 227 -4.52 -2.23 6.35
C LEU A 227 -4.98 -0.93 5.69
N VAL A 228 -5.29 0.09 6.50
CA VAL A 228 -5.65 1.43 6.04
C VAL A 228 -4.40 2.30 6.13
N VAL A 229 -3.93 2.82 5.00
CA VAL A 229 -2.64 3.52 4.92
C VAL A 229 -2.80 4.94 4.43
N SER A 230 -2.11 5.89 5.06
CA SER A 230 -1.87 7.23 4.52
C SER A 230 -0.47 7.68 4.90
N LYS A 231 0.34 8.13 3.93
CA LYS A 231 1.75 8.46 4.18
C LYS A 231 2.47 7.27 4.82
N ASN A 232 3.08 7.44 5.99
CA ASN A 232 3.71 6.34 6.73
C ASN A 232 2.81 5.69 7.77
N ASP A 233 1.60 6.20 7.99
CA ASP A 233 0.71 5.66 8.99
C ASP A 233 -0.10 4.51 8.40
N ALA A 234 -0.06 3.35 9.07
CA ALA A 234 -0.81 2.17 8.70
C ALA A 234 -1.62 1.66 9.91
N GLU A 235 -2.94 1.62 9.79
CA GLU A 235 -3.87 1.12 10.79
C GLU A 235 -4.40 -0.25 10.39
N VAL A 236 -4.33 -1.24 11.29
CA VAL A 236 -5.04 -2.50 11.10
C VAL A 236 -6.52 -2.30 11.44
N PHE A 237 -7.40 -2.74 10.56
CA PHE A 237 -8.85 -2.57 10.69
C PHE A 237 -9.58 -3.84 10.25
N GLY A 238 -10.71 -4.19 10.88
CA GLY A 238 -11.48 -5.39 10.53
C GLY A 238 -11.39 -6.51 11.56
N SER A 239 -11.47 -7.75 11.10
CA SER A 239 -11.93 -8.88 11.93
C SER A 239 -10.84 -9.69 12.63
N THR A 240 -9.65 -9.80 12.07
CA THR A 240 -8.59 -10.68 12.57
C THR A 240 -7.26 -9.95 12.73
N TYR A 241 -6.24 -10.32 11.95
CA TYR A 241 -4.86 -9.87 12.14
C TYR A 241 -4.17 -9.53 10.82
N ALA A 242 -3.21 -8.62 10.92
CA ALA A 242 -2.13 -8.47 9.96
C ALA A 242 -0.81 -8.87 10.62
N ALA A 243 0.12 -9.44 9.85
CA ALA A 243 1.47 -9.76 10.29
C ALA A 243 2.49 -8.85 9.60
N PHE A 244 3.47 -8.37 10.37
CA PHE A 244 4.57 -7.55 9.89
C PHE A 244 5.89 -8.30 10.00
N TYR A 245 6.67 -8.28 8.93
CA TYR A 245 7.93 -8.98 8.76
C TYR A 245 9.02 -7.92 8.51
N ASP A 246 9.56 -7.37 9.60
CA ASP A 246 10.54 -6.28 9.57
C ASP A 246 11.85 -6.61 10.32
N GLY A 247 11.97 -7.85 10.80
CA GLY A 247 13.08 -8.32 11.64
C GLY A 247 13.03 -7.86 13.10
N GLY A 248 12.09 -6.98 13.42
CA GLY A 248 11.75 -6.56 14.77
C GLY A 248 10.91 -7.61 15.50
N PHE A 249 10.51 -7.23 16.72
CA PHE A 249 9.53 -7.98 17.48
C PHE A 249 8.70 -6.99 18.27
N TRP A 250 7.38 -7.20 18.27
CA TRP A 250 6.49 -6.46 19.13
C TRP A 250 5.43 -7.38 19.71
N SER A 251 5.08 -7.13 20.97
CA SER A 251 4.01 -7.82 21.67
C SER A 251 3.45 -6.89 22.73
N ARG A 252 2.14 -6.95 22.95
CA ARG A 252 1.47 -6.21 24.02
C ARG A 252 1.95 -6.57 25.42
N GLU A 253 2.50 -7.76 25.58
CA GLU A 253 3.04 -8.25 26.85
C GLU A 253 4.50 -7.84 27.06
N GLY A 254 5.09 -7.11 26.12
CA GLY A 254 6.53 -6.90 26.07
C GLY A 254 7.29 -8.14 25.59
N SER A 255 8.61 -8.04 25.64
CA SER A 255 9.53 -9.07 25.13
C SER A 255 10.81 -9.22 25.95
N GLU A 256 10.94 -8.50 27.05
CA GLU A 256 12.14 -8.38 27.88
C GLU A 256 12.58 -9.73 28.44
N LEU A 257 11.63 -10.62 28.68
CA LEU A 257 11.85 -11.96 29.24
C LEU A 257 11.86 -13.07 28.18
N LYS A 258 11.69 -12.74 26.89
CA LYS A 258 11.55 -13.72 25.80
C LYS A 258 12.90 -14.01 25.13
N ASN A 259 13.18 -15.29 24.91
CA ASN A 259 14.22 -15.72 23.96
C ASN A 259 13.66 -15.60 22.55
N LEU A 260 13.93 -14.46 21.88
CA LEU A 260 13.41 -14.19 20.56
C LEU A 260 14.15 -15.02 19.48
N PRO A 261 13.46 -15.49 18.42
CA PRO A 261 14.10 -16.09 17.24
C PRO A 261 15.12 -15.15 16.59
N PRO A 262 15.97 -15.58 15.65
CA PRO A 262 16.79 -14.66 14.85
C PRO A 262 15.93 -13.65 14.07
N PRO A 263 16.40 -12.40 13.81
CA PRO A 263 15.61 -11.36 13.15
C PRO A 263 14.98 -11.78 11.82
N ASP A 264 15.72 -12.45 10.96
CA ASP A 264 15.27 -12.97 9.65
C ASP A 264 14.17 -14.05 9.73
N SER A 265 13.81 -14.47 10.95
CA SER A 265 12.80 -15.48 11.26
C SER A 265 11.63 -14.90 12.05
N ARG A 266 11.57 -13.57 12.23
CA ARG A 266 10.56 -12.89 13.05
C ARG A 266 9.45 -12.29 12.20
N PHE A 267 8.24 -12.44 12.71
CA PHE A 267 7.09 -11.62 12.41
C PHE A 267 6.27 -11.48 13.69
N TYR A 268 5.33 -10.54 13.68
CA TYR A 268 4.38 -10.39 14.77
C TYR A 268 3.04 -9.89 14.27
N PHE A 269 2.00 -10.15 15.05
CA PHE A 269 0.64 -9.81 14.69
C PHE A 269 0.20 -8.48 15.28
N LEU A 270 -0.47 -7.70 14.45
CA LEU A 270 -1.26 -6.53 14.83
C LEU A 270 -2.74 -6.83 14.57
N LYS A 271 -3.61 -6.28 15.40
CA LYS A 271 -5.07 -6.44 15.31
C LYS A 271 -5.76 -5.09 15.14
N ALA A 272 -7.07 -5.11 14.92
CA ALA A 272 -7.88 -3.91 14.77
C ALA A 272 -7.53 -2.80 15.80
N GLY A 273 -7.26 -1.60 15.30
CA GLY A 273 -6.88 -0.41 16.07
C GLY A 273 -5.37 -0.25 16.31
N ASP A 274 -4.56 -1.29 16.10
CA ASP A 274 -3.10 -1.13 16.11
C ASP A 274 -2.62 -0.31 14.94
N ARG A 275 -1.59 0.50 15.18
CA ARG A 275 -0.95 1.33 14.17
C ARG A 275 0.52 0.99 14.02
N TYR A 276 1.04 1.14 12.81
CA TYR A 276 2.42 0.89 12.44
C TYR A 276 2.94 2.07 11.63
N ASP A 277 4.11 2.60 12.01
CA ASP A 277 4.82 3.60 11.22
C ASP A 277 5.69 2.86 10.20
N LEU A 278 5.27 2.91 8.94
CA LEU A 278 5.92 2.26 7.82
C LEU A 278 7.34 2.79 7.55
N GLY A 279 7.58 4.08 7.79
CA GLY A 279 8.88 4.70 7.55
C GLY A 279 9.89 4.36 8.64
N LEU A 280 9.43 4.29 9.89
CA LEU A 280 10.24 3.91 11.04
C LEU A 280 10.29 2.39 11.26
N ARG A 281 9.46 1.64 10.55
CA ARG A 281 9.27 0.18 10.71
C ARG A 281 9.06 -0.24 12.15
N LYS A 282 8.03 0.36 12.79
CA LYS A 282 7.71 0.07 14.19
C LYS A 282 6.23 0.25 14.49
N VAL A 283 5.76 -0.45 15.51
CA VAL A 283 4.42 -0.22 16.07
C VAL A 283 4.37 1.16 16.71
N VAL A 284 3.27 1.88 16.47
CA VAL A 284 2.99 3.16 17.14
C VAL A 284 2.27 2.84 18.45
N GLU A 285 3.00 2.96 19.55
CA GLU A 285 2.43 2.79 20.87
C GLU A 285 1.62 4.04 21.23
N ALA A 286 0.41 3.83 21.75
CA ALA A 286 -0.39 4.93 22.27
C ALA A 286 0.39 5.55 23.44
N VAL A 287 0.73 6.84 23.34
CA VAL A 287 1.28 7.57 24.48
C VAL A 287 0.21 7.54 25.57
N THR A 288 0.50 6.82 26.66
CA THR A 288 -0.33 6.80 27.85
C THR A 288 -0.49 8.25 28.34
N ILE A 289 -1.74 8.70 28.53
CA ILE A 289 -2.09 10.07 28.94
C ILE A 289 -1.42 10.51 30.26
N ALA A 290 -0.83 9.57 31.01
CA ALA A 290 -0.11 9.85 32.26
C ALA A 290 1.14 10.76 32.13
N GLU A 291 1.74 10.90 30.95
CA GLU A 291 2.98 11.70 30.78
C GLU A 291 2.72 13.17 30.40
N ARG A 292 1.46 13.57 30.19
CA ARG A 292 1.10 14.98 29.88
C ARG A 292 0.65 15.80 31.09
N SER A 293 0.61 15.21 32.29
CA SER A 293 0.26 15.94 33.53
C SER A 293 1.47 16.48 34.29
N GLU A 294 2.69 16.35 33.77
CA GLU A 294 3.93 16.86 34.41
C GLU A 294 4.73 17.87 33.55
N LEU A 295 4.10 18.46 32.52
CA LEU A 295 4.61 19.62 31.79
C LEU A 295 3.60 20.77 31.86
#